data_AF-A0AAD6VJP4-F1
#
_entry.id   AF-A0AAD6VJP4-F1
#
_cell.length_a   1.000
_cell.length_b   1.000
_cell.length_c   1.000
_cell.angle_alpha   90.00
_cell.angle_beta   90.00
_cell.angle_gamma   90.00
#
_symmetry.space_group_name_H-M   'P 1'
#
loop_
_entity.id
_entity.type
_entity.pdbx_description
1 polymer ?
#
loop_
_entity_poly.entity_id
_entity_poly.type
_entity_poly.pdbx_seq_one_letter_code
_entity_poly.pdbx_strand_id
1 'polypeptide(L)'
;MSTQSILQRARARQAQEAERALETPHPATPSVLPSESEPASSPSPFATDFPPSLSLGVINQARRNQLRNFGEKALKKVKLDTDCEAEFRTYIETPNQDERNVMQFLHTLQLESLLNKSLQTHISTWKSSPALLRTMRKFIWAMLLLPNVAYYAGTNENTIIEAMRKSNIPDLPPVDSIECEGLVKDVAREYSVQRSTFKKKVSETLPDKKVDIATLSAALVAHSERVNATLGLRFRVALIRLLCTRGYTNAEFWPKVDEELFNLRAGGSGDLVTALQIIYEDDGQTHGDPAQSKHKTGDGVGQGSPSWLRNLSSLVPHIQRFSRRQGTKRKRPVDFDMPANDDDSETRAQPDDDTDDPEPAGGSATD
;
A
#
# COMPACT_ATOMS: atom_id res chain seq x y z
N MET A 1 5.77 28.09 6.34
CA MET A 1 6.05 27.81 7.77
C MET A 1 6.63 26.39 7.90
N SER A 2 7.74 26.23 8.64
CA SER A 2 8.36 24.92 8.92
C SER A 2 7.65 24.22 10.10
N THR A 3 7.57 22.90 10.10
CA THR A 3 6.95 22.14 11.20
C THR A 3 7.72 22.20 12.51
N GLN A 4 9.03 22.42 12.47
CA GLN A 4 9.80 22.71 13.68
C GLN A 4 9.33 24.01 14.35
N SER A 5 9.00 25.05 13.57
CA SER A 5 8.46 26.30 14.10
C SER A 5 7.07 26.12 14.70
N ILE A 6 6.22 25.28 14.08
CA ILE A 6 4.89 24.95 14.61
C ILE A 6 5.01 24.20 15.95
N LEU A 7 5.91 23.22 16.05
CA LEU A 7 6.17 22.48 17.29
C LEU A 7 6.72 23.37 18.40
N GLN A 8 7.61 24.31 18.08
CA GLN A 8 8.10 25.29 19.04
C GLN A 8 6.97 26.19 19.57
N ARG A 9 6.09 26.67 18.69
CA ARG A 9 4.88 27.44 19.09
C ARG A 9 3.94 26.61 19.95
N ALA A 10 3.74 25.33 19.61
CA ALA A 10 2.89 24.42 20.37
C ALA A 10 3.41 24.21 21.80
N ARG A 11 4.71 23.92 21.94
CA ARG A 11 5.36 23.75 23.26
C ARG A 11 5.34 25.03 24.09
N ALA A 12 5.57 26.19 23.46
CA ALA A 12 5.49 27.47 24.15
C ALA A 12 4.08 27.74 24.70
N ARG A 13 3.03 27.41 23.93
CA ARG A 13 1.63 27.55 24.37
C ARG A 13 1.29 26.61 25.53
N GLN A 14 1.73 25.35 25.46
CA GLN A 14 1.53 24.40 26.57
C GLN A 14 2.30 24.80 27.83
N ALA A 15 3.52 25.30 27.71
CA ALA A 15 4.27 25.81 28.87
C ALA A 15 3.52 26.96 29.56
N GLN A 16 2.95 27.89 28.79
CA GLN A 16 2.11 28.98 29.33
C GLN A 16 0.83 28.46 29.99
N GLU A 17 0.20 27.43 29.43
CA GLU A 17 -1.01 26.81 30.02
C GLU A 17 -0.66 26.03 31.30
N ALA A 18 0.48 25.36 31.34
CA ALA A 18 0.97 24.66 32.53
C ALA A 18 1.34 25.62 33.65
N GLU A 19 1.99 26.76 33.35
CA GLU A 19 2.26 27.82 34.32
C GLU A 19 0.97 28.37 34.94
N ARG A 20 -0.09 28.56 34.12
CA ARG A 20 -1.42 28.94 34.64
C ARG A 20 -2.07 27.85 35.48
N ALA A 21 -1.86 26.57 35.15
CA ALA A 21 -2.41 25.45 35.91
C ALA A 21 -1.71 25.24 37.26
N LEU A 22 -0.42 25.59 37.37
CA LEU A 22 0.34 25.54 38.63
C LEU A 22 -0.13 26.56 39.67
N GLU A 23 -0.85 27.61 39.27
CA GLU A 23 -1.54 28.51 40.20
C GLU A 23 -2.75 27.85 40.90
N THR A 24 -3.16 26.64 40.49
CA THR A 24 -4.20 25.85 41.16
C THR A 24 -3.60 24.66 41.95
N PRO A 25 -3.80 24.58 43.28
CA PRO A 25 -3.16 23.55 44.11
C PRO A 25 -3.87 22.20 43.99
N HIS A 26 -3.13 21.14 43.63
CA HIS A 26 -3.59 19.74 43.73
C HIS A 26 -2.55 18.80 44.38
N PRO A 27 -3.01 17.76 45.12
CA PRO A 27 -2.18 16.90 45.96
C PRO A 27 -1.55 15.71 45.21
N ALA A 28 -0.37 15.29 45.68
CA ALA A 28 0.50 14.27 45.09
C ALA A 28 0.07 12.82 45.37
N THR A 29 0.39 11.90 44.45
CA THR A 29 0.37 10.43 44.69
C THR A 29 1.56 9.76 43.97
N PRO A 30 2.19 8.69 44.52
CA PRO A 30 3.48 8.17 44.05
C PRO A 30 3.40 6.91 43.17
N SER A 31 4.51 6.67 42.47
CA SER A 31 4.75 5.68 41.42
C SER A 31 5.52 4.44 41.94
N VAL A 32 5.25 3.25 41.38
CA VAL A 32 5.95 1.98 41.70
C VAL A 32 6.30 1.22 40.41
N LEU A 33 7.56 0.76 40.31
CA LEU A 33 8.17 -0.11 39.28
C LEU A 33 8.59 -1.45 39.91
N PRO A 34 8.64 -2.56 39.14
CA PRO A 34 9.90 -3.33 38.98
C PRO A 34 10.05 -3.99 37.57
N SER A 35 11.22 -4.02 36.92
CA SER A 35 12.45 -4.87 37.04
C SER A 35 12.35 -6.35 36.59
N GLU A 36 12.80 -6.59 35.34
CA GLU A 36 13.93 -7.44 34.87
C GLU A 36 14.11 -8.93 35.30
N SER A 37 14.32 -9.84 34.33
CA SER A 37 15.33 -10.94 34.35
C SER A 37 15.40 -11.76 33.04
N GLU A 38 16.62 -11.89 32.48
CA GLU A 38 17.10 -12.93 31.54
C GLU A 38 17.45 -14.26 32.31
N PRO A 39 18.22 -15.30 31.84
CA PRO A 39 18.90 -15.60 30.56
C PRO A 39 19.01 -17.10 30.07
N ALA A 40 19.49 -17.26 28.82
CA ALA A 40 20.54 -18.15 28.23
C ALA A 40 20.58 -19.72 28.21
N SER A 41 21.24 -20.21 27.13
CA SER A 41 22.09 -21.43 26.92
C SER A 41 21.39 -22.73 26.42
N SER A 42 21.91 -23.59 25.52
CA SER A 42 23.12 -23.74 24.66
C SER A 42 22.88 -24.90 23.64
N PRO A 43 23.64 -25.03 22.54
CA PRO A 43 23.50 -26.11 21.55
C PRO A 43 24.58 -27.22 21.67
N SER A 44 24.32 -28.41 21.13
CA SER A 44 25.32 -29.50 20.98
C SER A 44 25.30 -30.10 19.55
N PRO A 45 26.46 -30.38 18.94
CA PRO A 45 26.58 -31.00 17.62
C PRO A 45 26.84 -32.51 17.71
N PHE A 46 26.32 -33.28 16.75
CA PHE A 46 26.73 -34.67 16.51
C PHE A 46 27.25 -34.78 15.07
N ALA A 47 28.54 -35.12 14.96
CA ALA A 47 29.17 -35.59 13.73
C ALA A 47 29.17 -37.13 13.77
N THR A 48 28.87 -37.76 12.64
CA THR A 48 29.07 -39.20 12.42
C THR A 48 29.81 -39.42 11.12
N ASP A 49 30.99 -40.01 11.25
CA ASP A 49 31.89 -40.47 10.20
C ASP A 49 31.25 -41.56 9.33
N PHE A 50 31.47 -41.48 8.02
CA PHE A 50 31.15 -42.55 7.07
C PHE A 50 32.43 -43.11 6.43
N PRO A 51 32.57 -44.45 6.34
CA PRO A 51 33.74 -45.09 5.72
C PRO A 51 33.66 -45.10 4.18
N PRO A 52 34.80 -45.12 3.47
CA PRO A 52 34.84 -45.15 2.01
C PRO A 52 34.64 -46.57 1.48
N SER A 53 33.57 -46.81 0.70
CA SER A 53 33.34 -48.10 0.05
C SER A 53 33.93 -48.14 -1.37
N LEU A 54 34.95 -48.99 -1.50
CA LEU A 54 35.34 -49.92 -2.58
C LEU A 54 34.77 -49.77 -4.02
N SER A 55 35.65 -50.09 -4.96
CA SER A 55 35.62 -49.91 -6.42
C SER A 55 34.32 -50.28 -7.16
N LEU A 56 33.52 -49.24 -7.42
CA LEU A 56 32.20 -49.21 -8.06
C LEU A 56 32.21 -49.33 -9.60
N GLY A 57 33.33 -49.71 -10.25
CA GLY A 57 33.50 -49.52 -11.70
C GLY A 57 32.70 -50.48 -12.60
N VAL A 58 32.74 -51.79 -12.31
CA VAL A 58 32.24 -52.84 -13.23
C VAL A 58 30.75 -53.15 -13.01
N ILE A 59 30.27 -53.15 -11.77
CA ILE A 59 28.84 -53.32 -11.43
C ILE A 59 28.00 -52.20 -12.06
N ASN A 60 28.58 -51.01 -12.21
CA ASN A 60 27.90 -49.87 -12.79
C ASN A 60 27.60 -50.00 -14.29
N GLN A 61 28.33 -50.80 -15.07
CA GLN A 61 28.11 -50.86 -16.53
C GLN A 61 26.93 -51.78 -16.90
N ALA A 62 26.84 -52.98 -16.29
CA ALA A 62 25.73 -53.89 -16.51
C ALA A 62 24.39 -53.29 -16.03
N ARG A 63 24.41 -52.64 -14.85
CA ARG A 63 23.25 -51.91 -14.31
C ARG A 63 22.82 -50.75 -15.20
N ARG A 64 23.76 -50.04 -15.83
CA ARG A 64 23.47 -48.97 -16.81
C ARG A 64 22.73 -49.51 -18.03
N ASN A 65 23.17 -50.63 -18.61
CA ASN A 65 22.47 -51.23 -19.75
C ASN A 65 21.06 -51.69 -19.39
N GLN A 66 20.86 -52.22 -18.17
CA GLN A 66 19.52 -52.56 -17.67
C GLN A 66 18.63 -51.34 -17.49
N LEU A 67 19.15 -50.25 -16.92
CA LEU A 67 18.43 -48.98 -16.76
C LEU A 67 18.07 -48.34 -18.10
N ARG A 68 18.97 -48.35 -19.09
CA ARG A 68 18.70 -47.86 -20.44
C ARG A 68 17.58 -48.67 -21.12
N ASN A 69 17.67 -50.00 -21.07
CA ASN A 69 16.65 -50.89 -21.62
C ASN A 69 15.29 -50.74 -20.92
N PHE A 70 15.30 -50.49 -19.61
CA PHE A 70 14.09 -50.19 -18.86
C PHE A 70 13.51 -48.83 -19.25
N GLY A 71 14.35 -47.80 -19.34
CA GLY A 71 13.98 -46.44 -19.77
C GLY A 71 13.33 -46.44 -21.15
N GLU A 72 13.93 -47.11 -22.14
CA GLU A 72 13.36 -47.26 -23.48
C GLU A 72 12.01 -48.00 -23.49
N LYS A 73 11.86 -49.03 -22.65
CA LYS A 73 10.57 -49.72 -22.48
C LYS A 73 9.52 -48.84 -21.82
N ALA A 74 9.92 -47.98 -20.87
CA ALA A 74 9.04 -47.03 -20.22
C ALA A 74 8.61 -45.92 -21.20
N LEU A 75 9.55 -45.41 -22.00
CA LEU A 75 9.29 -44.40 -23.04
C LEU A 75 8.26 -44.89 -24.06
N LYS A 76 8.36 -46.14 -24.53
CA LYS A 76 7.36 -46.72 -25.45
C LYS A 76 5.95 -46.83 -24.87
N LYS A 77 5.81 -46.81 -23.54
CA LYS A 77 4.52 -46.87 -22.85
C LYS A 77 3.94 -45.49 -22.55
N VAL A 78 4.81 -44.52 -22.27
CA VAL A 78 4.42 -43.13 -21.98
C VAL A 78 4.54 -42.33 -23.26
N LYS A 79 3.40 -41.95 -23.87
CA LYS A 79 3.38 -41.11 -25.07
C LYS A 79 3.82 -39.68 -24.71
N LEU A 80 5.13 -39.44 -24.70
CA LEU A 80 5.70 -38.10 -24.55
C LEU A 80 5.67 -37.37 -25.90
N ASP A 81 5.84 -36.05 -25.89
CA ASP A 81 6.08 -35.30 -27.11
C ASP A 81 7.51 -35.56 -27.64
N THR A 82 7.76 -35.21 -28.89
CA THR A 82 9.04 -35.49 -29.57
C THR A 82 10.24 -34.87 -28.86
N ASP A 83 10.05 -33.70 -28.24
CA ASP A 83 11.11 -32.96 -27.55
C ASP A 83 11.45 -33.58 -26.19
N CYS A 84 10.45 -33.94 -25.36
CA CYS A 84 10.68 -34.66 -24.10
C CYS A 84 11.19 -36.09 -24.35
N GLU A 85 10.82 -36.74 -25.45
CA GLU A 85 11.42 -38.03 -25.82
C GLU A 85 12.93 -37.90 -26.08
N ALA A 86 13.33 -36.86 -26.83
CA ALA A 86 14.74 -36.62 -27.13
C ALA A 86 15.53 -36.32 -25.84
N GLU A 87 14.99 -35.45 -24.98
CA GLU A 87 15.62 -35.07 -23.70
C GLU A 87 15.70 -36.25 -22.72
N PHE A 88 14.66 -37.09 -22.65
CA PHE A 88 14.70 -38.32 -21.85
C PHE A 88 15.74 -39.33 -22.37
N ARG A 89 15.87 -39.48 -23.70
CA ARG A 89 16.92 -40.31 -24.31
C ARG A 89 18.31 -39.76 -23.98
N THR A 90 18.51 -38.45 -24.04
CA THR A 90 19.76 -37.81 -23.59
C THR A 90 20.05 -38.13 -22.13
N TYR A 91 19.06 -38.01 -21.24
CA TYR A 91 19.21 -38.29 -19.80
C TYR A 91 19.64 -39.74 -19.51
N ILE A 92 19.05 -40.74 -20.19
CA ILE A 92 19.41 -42.16 -19.99
C ILE A 92 20.76 -42.53 -20.65
N GLU A 93 21.20 -41.76 -21.64
CA GLU A 93 22.48 -41.97 -22.34
C GLU A 93 23.67 -41.33 -21.63
N THR A 94 23.45 -40.28 -20.83
CA THR A 94 24.49 -39.65 -20.01
C THR A 94 25.11 -40.69 -19.06
N PRO A 95 26.42 -40.99 -19.16
CA PRO A 95 27.02 -42.12 -18.44
C PRO A 95 27.26 -41.83 -16.95
N ASN A 96 27.56 -40.58 -16.61
CA ASN A 96 27.93 -40.15 -15.27
C ASN A 96 26.69 -39.92 -14.38
N GLN A 97 26.71 -40.47 -13.17
CA GLN A 97 25.62 -40.29 -12.20
C GLN A 97 25.53 -38.84 -11.73
N ASP A 98 26.68 -38.17 -11.56
CA ASP A 98 26.71 -36.80 -11.07
C ASP A 98 26.10 -35.84 -12.09
N GLU A 99 26.39 -36.05 -13.38
CA GLU A 99 25.74 -35.30 -14.47
C GLU A 99 24.23 -35.53 -14.52
N ARG A 100 23.76 -36.78 -14.33
CA ARG A 100 22.32 -37.08 -14.22
C ARG A 100 21.67 -36.40 -13.02
N ASN A 101 22.34 -36.36 -11.87
CA ASN A 101 21.84 -35.68 -10.68
C ASN A 101 21.74 -34.16 -10.92
N VAL A 102 22.74 -33.56 -11.57
CA VAL A 102 22.74 -32.13 -11.95
C VAL A 102 21.60 -31.82 -12.93
N MET A 103 21.39 -32.65 -13.96
CA MET A 103 20.26 -32.49 -14.88
C MET A 103 18.92 -32.61 -14.17
N GLN A 104 18.77 -33.59 -13.27
CA GLN A 104 17.54 -33.74 -12.47
C GLN A 104 17.29 -32.52 -11.57
N PHE A 105 18.32 -31.99 -10.93
CA PHE A 105 18.21 -30.77 -10.13
C PHE A 105 17.83 -29.56 -11.00
N LEU A 106 18.46 -29.40 -12.16
CA LEU A 106 18.14 -28.33 -13.12
C LEU A 106 16.68 -28.41 -13.59
N HIS A 107 16.20 -29.60 -13.95
CA HIS A 107 14.79 -29.81 -14.30
C HIS A 107 13.84 -29.55 -13.14
N THR A 108 14.22 -29.91 -11.92
CA THR A 108 13.42 -29.58 -10.73
C THR A 108 13.31 -28.06 -10.57
N LEU A 109 14.41 -27.33 -10.71
CA LEU A 109 14.39 -25.86 -10.69
C LEU A 109 13.58 -25.25 -11.86
N GLN A 110 13.66 -25.85 -13.05
CA GLN A 110 12.88 -25.42 -14.21
C GLN A 110 11.38 -25.66 -13.99
N LEU A 111 11.00 -26.83 -13.45
CA LEU A 111 9.61 -27.13 -13.09
C LEU A 111 9.12 -26.20 -11.98
N GLU A 112 9.92 -25.95 -10.94
CA GLU A 112 9.60 -24.94 -9.93
C GLU A 112 9.43 -23.55 -10.56
N SER A 113 10.30 -23.17 -11.50
CA SER A 113 10.21 -21.89 -12.21
C SER A 113 8.94 -21.80 -13.08
N LEU A 114 8.62 -22.85 -13.83
CA LEU A 114 7.43 -22.93 -14.67
C LEU A 114 6.16 -23.01 -13.84
N LEU A 115 6.15 -23.78 -12.75
CA LEU A 115 5.05 -23.80 -11.79
C LEU A 115 4.86 -22.42 -11.16
N ASN A 116 5.92 -21.75 -10.73
CA ASN A 116 5.84 -20.40 -10.20
C ASN A 116 5.36 -19.39 -11.25
N LYS A 117 5.82 -19.49 -12.50
CA LYS A 117 5.31 -18.65 -13.61
C LYS A 117 3.86 -18.96 -13.91
N SER A 118 3.47 -20.24 -13.96
CA SER A 118 2.11 -20.69 -14.24
C SER A 118 1.15 -20.29 -13.13
N LEU A 119 1.58 -20.43 -11.86
CA LEU A 119 0.90 -19.90 -10.69
C LEU A 119 0.82 -18.38 -10.81
N GLN A 120 1.86 -17.66 -11.19
CA GLN A 120 1.77 -16.21 -11.42
C GLN A 120 0.82 -15.82 -12.56
N THR A 121 0.69 -16.63 -13.60
CA THR A 121 -0.27 -16.40 -14.69
C THR A 121 -1.70 -16.86 -14.34
N HIS A 122 -1.84 -17.86 -13.47
CA HIS A 122 -3.12 -18.39 -12.96
C HIS A 122 -3.58 -17.76 -11.63
N ILE A 123 -2.71 -16.98 -10.95
CA ILE A 123 -3.03 -15.84 -10.07
C ILE A 123 -3.59 -14.75 -11.00
N SER A 124 -4.61 -15.05 -11.78
CA SER A 124 -6.02 -15.20 -11.45
C SER A 124 -6.65 -13.97 -12.05
N THR A 125 -7.53 -14.20 -13.00
CA THR A 125 -8.49 -13.24 -13.53
C THR A 125 -9.51 -12.82 -12.46
N TRP A 126 -9.13 -12.84 -11.17
CA TRP A 126 -9.89 -12.22 -10.12
C TRP A 126 -10.14 -10.77 -10.52
N LYS A 127 -11.42 -10.49 -10.74
CA LYS A 127 -11.91 -9.17 -11.06
C LYS A 127 -12.96 -8.86 -10.02
N SER A 128 -12.69 -7.85 -9.21
CA SER A 128 -13.65 -7.38 -8.23
C SER A 128 -14.95 -6.99 -8.93
N SER A 129 -16.07 -7.48 -8.41
CA SER A 129 -17.39 -7.15 -8.95
C SER A 129 -17.61 -5.62 -8.89
N PRO A 130 -18.41 -5.02 -9.80
CA PRO A 130 -18.70 -3.59 -9.74
C PRO A 130 -19.35 -3.16 -8.42
N ALA A 131 -20.11 -4.05 -7.76
CA ALA A 131 -20.68 -3.82 -6.44
C ALA A 131 -19.59 -3.80 -5.35
N LEU A 132 -18.65 -4.74 -5.40
CA LEU A 132 -17.53 -4.78 -4.47
C LEU A 132 -16.64 -3.55 -4.63
N LEU A 133 -16.32 -3.11 -5.87
CA LEU A 133 -15.55 -1.90 -6.13
C LEU A 133 -16.21 -0.64 -5.55
N ARG A 134 -17.53 -0.48 -5.69
CA ARG A 134 -18.27 0.63 -5.06
C ARG A 134 -18.12 0.60 -3.53
N THR A 135 -18.22 -0.59 -2.94
CA THR A 135 -18.04 -0.78 -1.50
C THR A 135 -16.61 -0.48 -1.06
N MET A 136 -15.59 -0.93 -1.80
CA MET A 136 -14.19 -0.59 -1.53
C MET A 136 -13.98 0.92 -1.54
N ARG A 137 -14.45 1.61 -2.58
CA ARG A 137 -14.34 3.08 -2.69
C ARG A 137 -14.98 3.79 -1.49
N LYS A 138 -16.13 3.29 -1.01
CA LYS A 138 -16.79 3.80 0.20
C LYS A 138 -15.90 3.65 1.44
N PHE A 139 -15.34 2.47 1.69
CA PHE A 139 -14.44 2.24 2.83
C PHE A 139 -13.16 3.06 2.73
N ILE A 140 -12.54 3.10 1.54
CA ILE A 140 -11.35 3.90 1.24
C ILE A 140 -11.61 5.39 1.53
N TRP A 141 -12.68 5.95 0.96
CA TRP A 141 -12.99 7.37 1.12
C TRP A 141 -13.30 7.70 2.58
N ALA A 142 -14.05 6.85 3.27
CA ALA A 142 -14.29 6.99 4.70
C ALA A 142 -12.98 6.97 5.49
N MET A 143 -12.05 6.07 5.17
CA MET A 143 -10.75 5.99 5.82
C MET A 143 -9.95 7.29 5.66
N LEU A 144 -9.91 7.88 4.46
CA LEU A 144 -9.23 9.15 4.22
C LEU A 144 -9.81 10.33 5.05
N LEU A 145 -11.10 10.24 5.39
CA LEU A 145 -11.83 11.25 6.16
C LEU A 145 -11.79 11.03 7.68
N LEU A 146 -11.21 9.92 8.17
CA LEU A 146 -11.14 9.66 9.59
C LEU A 146 -10.02 10.49 10.26
N PRO A 147 -10.29 11.15 11.40
CA PRO A 147 -9.31 12.02 12.06
C PRO A 147 -8.15 11.24 12.72
N ASN A 148 -8.36 9.96 13.00
CA ASN A 148 -7.43 9.08 13.72
C ASN A 148 -6.51 8.26 12.79
N VAL A 149 -6.47 8.57 11.49
CA VAL A 149 -5.52 7.92 10.55
C VAL A 149 -4.08 8.10 11.01
N ALA A 150 -3.41 6.96 11.23
CA ALA A 150 -2.01 6.92 11.56
C ALA A 150 -1.17 7.39 10.38
N TYR A 151 -1.34 6.75 9.22
CA TYR A 151 -0.57 7.01 8.00
C TYR A 151 -1.45 6.86 6.75
N TYR A 152 -1.29 7.75 5.79
CA TYR A 152 -1.97 7.73 4.49
C TYR A 152 -1.22 6.91 3.44
N ALA A 153 0.07 6.62 3.61
CA ALA A 153 0.90 5.81 2.70
C ALA A 153 1.40 4.49 3.32
N GLY A 154 0.80 4.05 4.42
CA GLY A 154 1.05 2.74 5.07
C GLY A 154 0.36 1.54 4.40
N THR A 155 0.31 0.43 5.13
CA THR A 155 -0.36 -0.84 4.75
C THR A 155 -1.88 -0.74 4.91
N ASN A 156 -2.48 0.18 4.15
CA ASN A 156 -3.89 0.55 4.24
C ASN A 156 -4.81 -0.55 3.70
N GLU A 157 -4.33 -1.31 2.73
CA GLU A 157 -5.12 -2.30 1.98
C GLU A 157 -5.66 -3.38 2.90
N ASN A 158 -4.78 -3.96 3.74
CA ASN A 158 -5.16 -5.01 4.68
C ASN A 158 -6.16 -4.49 5.72
N THR A 159 -5.97 -3.25 6.18
CA THR A 159 -6.87 -2.59 7.15
C THR A 159 -8.26 -2.41 6.56
N ILE A 160 -8.35 -1.99 5.30
CA ILE A 160 -9.62 -1.82 4.57
C ILE A 160 -10.30 -3.18 4.37
N ILE A 161 -9.55 -4.19 3.91
CA ILE A 161 -10.08 -5.55 3.70
C ILE A 161 -10.58 -6.15 5.01
N GLU A 162 -9.83 -6.00 6.11
CA GLU A 162 -10.25 -6.46 7.43
C GLU A 162 -11.53 -5.75 7.90
N ALA A 163 -11.64 -4.43 7.69
CA ALA A 163 -12.85 -3.68 8.01
C ALA A 163 -14.06 -4.16 7.19
N MET A 164 -13.88 -4.47 5.90
CA MET A 164 -14.92 -5.01 5.05
C MET A 164 -15.33 -6.43 5.50
N ARG A 165 -14.36 -7.29 5.86
CA ARG A 165 -14.64 -8.63 6.41
C ARG A 165 -15.43 -8.55 7.72
N LYS A 166 -15.02 -7.70 8.68
CA LYS A 166 -15.77 -7.45 9.93
C LYS A 166 -17.18 -6.91 9.71
N SER A 167 -17.43 -6.35 8.52
CA SER A 167 -18.73 -5.81 8.13
C SER A 167 -19.55 -6.80 7.30
N ASN A 168 -19.10 -8.05 7.15
CA ASN A 168 -19.74 -9.11 6.37
C ASN A 168 -20.09 -8.67 4.94
N ILE A 169 -19.19 -7.92 4.28
CA ILE A 169 -19.38 -7.54 2.87
C ILE A 169 -19.37 -8.81 2.00
N PRO A 170 -20.37 -9.02 1.13
CA PRO A 170 -20.43 -10.18 0.25
C PRO A 170 -19.30 -10.14 -0.81
N ASP A 171 -19.08 -11.27 -1.47
CA ASP A 171 -18.10 -11.42 -2.56
C ASP A 171 -16.63 -11.19 -2.17
N LEU A 172 -16.33 -11.17 -0.87
CA LEU A 172 -14.95 -11.15 -0.40
C LEU A 172 -14.34 -12.57 -0.48
N PRO A 173 -13.15 -12.71 -1.09
CA PRO A 173 -12.44 -13.98 -1.09
C PRO A 173 -12.00 -14.37 0.33
N PRO A 174 -11.89 -15.67 0.62
CA PRO A 174 -11.33 -16.18 1.87
C PRO A 174 -9.93 -15.61 2.16
N VAL A 175 -9.55 -15.55 3.44
CA VAL A 175 -8.27 -14.94 3.87
C VAL A 175 -7.07 -15.58 3.19
N ASP A 176 -7.09 -16.92 3.09
CA ASP A 176 -5.96 -17.71 2.61
C ASP A 176 -6.06 -18.07 1.11
N SER A 177 -7.01 -17.47 0.37
CA SER A 177 -7.15 -17.75 -1.06
C SER A 177 -6.20 -16.89 -1.91
N ILE A 178 -5.78 -17.44 -3.04
CA ILE A 178 -4.95 -16.76 -4.04
C ILE A 178 -5.62 -15.45 -4.53
N GLU A 179 -6.95 -15.44 -4.62
CA GLU A 179 -7.75 -14.29 -5.03
C GLU A 179 -7.60 -13.10 -4.08
N CYS A 180 -7.24 -13.34 -2.81
CA CYS A 180 -6.97 -12.28 -1.86
C CYS A 180 -5.81 -11.37 -2.30
N GLU A 181 -4.82 -11.89 -3.02
CA GLU A 181 -3.76 -11.06 -3.60
C GLU A 181 -4.30 -10.11 -4.68
N GLY A 182 -5.22 -10.59 -5.51
CA GLY A 182 -5.92 -9.78 -6.50
C GLY A 182 -6.74 -8.67 -5.85
N LEU A 183 -7.47 -8.99 -4.78
CA LEU A 183 -8.20 -8.01 -3.98
C LEU A 183 -7.27 -6.95 -3.36
N VAL A 184 -6.14 -7.34 -2.78
CA VAL A 184 -5.15 -6.40 -2.21
C VAL A 184 -4.66 -5.43 -3.29
N LYS A 185 -4.35 -5.92 -4.50
CA LYS A 185 -3.94 -5.08 -5.64
C LYS A 185 -5.05 -4.12 -6.08
N ASP A 186 -6.30 -4.59 -6.13
CA ASP A 186 -7.46 -3.76 -6.47
C ASP A 186 -7.69 -2.65 -5.43
N VAL A 187 -7.63 -2.99 -4.14
CA VAL A 187 -7.73 -2.01 -3.04
C VAL A 187 -6.58 -1.02 -3.10
N ALA A 188 -5.34 -1.45 -3.33
CA ALA A 188 -4.19 -0.56 -3.48
C ALA A 188 -4.37 0.45 -4.62
N ARG A 189 -4.85 -0.03 -5.78
CA ARG A 189 -5.11 0.79 -6.96
C ARG A 189 -6.19 1.83 -6.67
N GLU A 190 -7.35 1.40 -6.17
CA GLU A 190 -8.45 2.30 -5.82
C GLU A 190 -8.04 3.28 -4.72
N TYR A 191 -7.26 2.84 -3.74
CA TYR A 191 -6.74 3.69 -2.67
C TYR A 191 -5.84 4.81 -3.21
N SER A 192 -4.98 4.49 -4.17
CA SER A 192 -4.15 5.48 -4.87
C SER A 192 -4.99 6.50 -5.66
N VAL A 193 -6.04 6.05 -6.35
CA VAL A 193 -6.97 6.91 -7.08
C VAL A 193 -7.68 7.86 -6.12
N GLN A 194 -8.29 7.33 -5.06
CA GLN A 194 -9.05 8.14 -4.10
C GLN A 194 -8.16 9.14 -3.35
N ARG A 195 -6.93 8.78 -3.01
CA ARG A 195 -5.94 9.74 -2.48
C ARG A 195 -5.67 10.87 -3.48
N SER A 196 -5.45 10.54 -4.76
CA SER A 196 -5.23 11.57 -5.79
C SER A 196 -6.45 12.49 -5.92
N THR A 197 -7.66 11.94 -5.89
CA THR A 197 -8.92 12.71 -5.88
C THR A 197 -9.04 13.60 -4.65
N PHE A 198 -8.70 13.09 -3.46
CA PHE A 198 -8.72 13.85 -2.22
C PHE A 198 -7.76 15.04 -2.28
N LYS A 199 -6.50 14.79 -2.67
CA LYS A 199 -5.50 15.85 -2.86
C LYS A 199 -5.99 16.89 -3.86
N LYS A 200 -6.50 16.45 -5.02
CA LYS A 200 -7.02 17.34 -6.07
C LYS A 200 -8.12 18.27 -5.53
N LYS A 201 -9.12 17.74 -4.84
CA LYS A 201 -10.21 18.54 -4.24
C LYS A 201 -9.70 19.58 -3.24
N VAL A 202 -8.69 19.25 -2.44
CA VAL A 202 -8.07 20.22 -1.52
C VAL A 202 -7.27 21.27 -2.30
N SER A 203 -6.45 20.87 -3.26
CA SER A 203 -5.64 21.75 -4.09
C SER A 203 -6.48 22.74 -4.92
N GLU A 204 -7.65 22.33 -5.41
CA GLU A 204 -8.58 23.19 -6.16
C GLU A 204 -9.09 24.39 -5.35
N THR A 205 -9.01 24.34 -4.01
CA THR A 205 -9.37 25.48 -3.15
C THR A 205 -8.25 26.49 -2.95
N LEU A 206 -7.01 26.19 -3.35
CA LEU A 206 -5.89 27.10 -3.13
C LEU A 206 -5.98 28.43 -3.89
N PRO A 207 -6.46 28.48 -5.16
CA PRO A 207 -6.66 29.74 -5.86
C PRO A 207 -7.75 30.62 -5.22
N ASP A 208 -8.76 30.00 -4.60
CA ASP A 208 -9.88 30.70 -3.97
C ASP A 208 -9.65 30.88 -2.47
N LYS A 209 -9.17 32.07 -2.09
CA LYS A 209 -8.99 32.45 -0.68
C LYS A 209 -10.29 32.54 0.12
N LYS A 210 -11.46 32.33 -0.49
CA LYS A 210 -12.77 32.43 0.18
C LYS A 210 -13.32 31.10 0.66
N VAL A 211 -12.70 29.96 0.30
CA VAL A 211 -13.17 28.65 0.77
C VAL A 211 -12.57 28.35 2.13
N ASP A 212 -13.35 28.59 3.18
CA ASP A 212 -12.98 28.25 4.54
C ASP A 212 -12.89 26.72 4.73
N ILE A 213 -12.13 26.30 5.75
CA ILE A 213 -11.84 24.89 6.00
C ILE A 213 -13.07 24.06 6.40
N ALA A 214 -14.09 24.68 6.99
CA ALA A 214 -15.32 23.99 7.35
C ALA A 214 -16.18 23.73 6.10
N THR A 215 -16.26 24.68 5.16
CA THR A 215 -16.89 24.50 3.84
C THR A 215 -16.17 23.44 3.02
N LEU A 216 -14.83 23.48 2.95
CA LEU A 216 -14.04 22.43 2.27
C LEU A 216 -14.26 21.05 2.91
N SER A 217 -14.20 20.94 4.23
CA SER A 217 -14.42 19.67 4.93
C SER A 217 -15.83 19.14 4.70
N ALA A 218 -16.84 20.02 4.68
CA ALA A 218 -18.23 19.65 4.35
C ALA A 218 -18.35 19.11 2.92
N ALA A 219 -17.69 19.75 1.94
CA ALA A 219 -17.67 19.27 0.56
C ALA A 219 -16.97 17.90 0.41
N LEU A 220 -15.90 17.65 1.17
CA LEU A 220 -15.20 16.36 1.16
C LEU A 220 -16.06 15.22 1.72
N VAL A 221 -16.83 15.48 2.79
CA VAL A 221 -17.73 14.48 3.40
C VAL A 221 -19.07 14.34 2.66
N ALA A 222 -19.46 15.30 1.81
CA ALA A 222 -20.76 15.29 1.13
C ALA A 222 -21.01 14.02 0.30
N HIS A 223 -19.96 13.38 -0.21
CA HIS A 223 -20.05 12.13 -0.97
C HIS A 223 -19.87 10.88 -0.11
N SER A 224 -19.62 11.03 1.19
CA SER A 224 -19.44 9.94 2.12
C SER A 224 -20.73 9.71 2.90
N GLU A 225 -21.35 8.56 2.70
CA GLU A 225 -22.49 8.17 3.52
C GLU A 225 -22.06 8.07 4.99
N ARG A 226 -22.66 8.91 5.85
CA ARG A 226 -22.58 8.82 7.32
C ARG A 226 -21.24 9.21 7.96
N VAL A 227 -20.28 9.76 7.21
CA VAL A 227 -19.08 10.39 7.79
C VAL A 227 -19.37 11.86 8.04
N ASN A 228 -19.18 12.31 9.27
CA ASN A 228 -19.41 13.71 9.65
C ASN A 228 -18.12 14.53 9.59
N ALA A 229 -18.23 15.81 9.27
CA ALA A 229 -17.11 16.76 9.31
C ALA A 229 -16.75 17.11 10.76
N THR A 230 -15.89 16.30 11.37
CA THR A 230 -15.38 16.51 12.75
C THR A 230 -14.34 17.64 12.81
N LEU A 231 -14.08 18.15 14.01
CA LEU A 231 -12.98 19.10 14.23
C LEU A 231 -11.63 18.48 13.90
N GLY A 232 -11.42 17.22 14.31
CA GLY A 232 -10.20 16.48 13.99
C GLY A 232 -9.98 16.32 12.48
N LEU A 233 -11.05 16.13 11.70
CA LEU A 233 -10.94 16.11 10.23
C LEU A 233 -10.53 17.47 9.70
N ARG A 234 -11.14 18.57 10.17
CA ARG A 234 -10.78 19.93 9.74
C ARG A 234 -9.29 20.22 9.99
N PHE A 235 -8.76 19.80 11.14
CA PHE A 235 -7.32 19.89 11.44
C PHE A 235 -6.46 19.14 10.42
N ARG A 236 -6.85 17.92 10.03
CA ARG A 236 -6.13 17.14 9.02
C ARG A 236 -6.21 17.79 7.64
N VAL A 237 -7.38 18.28 7.24
CA VAL A 237 -7.55 18.95 5.95
C VAL A 237 -6.72 20.24 5.91
N ALA A 238 -6.63 21.00 7.01
CA ALA A 238 -5.78 22.19 7.09
C ALA A 238 -4.29 21.84 6.90
N LEU A 239 -3.80 20.78 7.54
CA LEU A 239 -2.43 20.28 7.31
C LEU A 239 -2.21 19.86 5.85
N ILE A 240 -3.16 19.11 5.27
CA ILE A 240 -3.07 18.68 3.86
C ILE A 240 -3.06 19.89 2.93
N ARG A 241 -3.91 20.90 3.18
CA ARG A 241 -3.96 22.14 2.41
C ARG A 241 -2.66 22.91 2.49
N LEU A 242 -2.09 23.05 3.70
CA LEU A 242 -0.76 23.62 3.90
C LEU A 242 0.30 22.89 3.07
N LEU A 243 0.30 21.55 3.07
CA LEU A 243 1.29 20.79 2.28
C LEU A 243 1.05 20.89 0.77
N CYS A 244 -0.19 21.10 0.32
CA CYS A 244 -0.47 21.38 -1.09
C CYS A 244 0.21 22.69 -1.56
N THR A 245 0.29 23.71 -0.69
CA THR A 245 0.99 24.97 -1.02
C THR A 245 2.50 24.80 -1.26
N ARG A 246 3.09 23.69 -0.79
CA ARG A 246 4.53 23.42 -0.94
C ARG A 246 4.91 22.79 -2.28
N GLY A 247 3.94 22.47 -3.13
CA GLY A 247 4.19 22.04 -4.51
C GLY A 247 4.81 20.64 -4.66
N TYR A 248 4.68 19.75 -3.67
CA TYR A 248 5.20 18.39 -3.78
C TYR A 248 4.53 17.59 -4.92
N THR A 249 5.34 16.77 -5.61
CA THR A 249 4.85 15.83 -6.62
C THR A 249 3.87 14.82 -6.02
N ASN A 250 3.05 14.16 -6.83
CA ASN A 250 2.11 13.15 -6.33
C ASN A 250 2.79 11.97 -5.63
N ALA A 251 3.99 11.58 -6.06
CA ALA A 251 4.76 10.51 -5.45
C ALA A 251 5.33 10.89 -4.08
N GLU A 252 5.68 12.16 -3.87
CA GLU A 252 6.30 12.66 -2.62
C GLU A 252 5.26 13.16 -1.61
N PHE A 253 4.10 13.61 -2.09
CA PHE A 253 3.11 14.30 -1.28
C PHE A 253 2.64 13.49 -0.08
N TRP A 254 2.11 12.28 -0.29
CA TRP A 254 1.60 11.45 0.81
C TRP A 254 2.68 11.00 1.80
N PRO A 255 3.88 10.57 1.35
CA PRO A 255 5.02 10.38 2.25
C PRO A 255 5.34 11.61 3.10
N LYS A 256 5.24 12.83 2.54
CA LYS A 256 5.44 14.08 3.30
C LYS A 256 4.33 14.35 4.30
N VAL A 257 3.07 14.09 3.96
CA VAL A 257 1.95 14.17 4.92
C VAL A 257 2.21 13.22 6.11
N ASP A 258 2.63 11.99 5.83
CA ASP A 258 2.92 11.00 6.86
C ASP A 258 4.14 11.34 7.72
N GLU A 259 5.19 11.89 7.10
CA GLU A 259 6.38 12.38 7.80
C GLU A 259 6.02 13.52 8.76
N GLU A 260 5.23 14.49 8.33
CA GLU A 260 4.83 15.60 9.19
C GLU A 260 3.94 15.12 10.33
N LEU A 261 2.99 14.22 10.07
CA LEU A 261 2.17 13.62 11.12
C LEU A 261 2.99 12.80 12.12
N PHE A 262 4.01 12.08 11.64
CA PHE A 262 4.93 11.36 12.49
C PHE A 262 5.74 12.32 13.39
N ASN A 263 6.28 13.40 12.81
CA ASN A 263 7.03 14.41 13.55
C ASN A 263 6.17 15.11 14.61
N LEU A 264 4.91 15.42 14.27
CA LEU A 264 3.98 16.02 15.22
C LEU A 264 3.62 15.08 16.38
N ARG A 265 3.50 13.77 16.12
CA ARG A 265 3.25 12.77 17.18
C ARG A 265 4.44 12.53 18.09
N ALA A 266 5.67 12.74 17.60
CA ALA A 266 6.88 12.55 18.40
C ALA A 266 6.96 13.50 19.61
N GLY A 267 6.22 14.61 19.60
CA GLY A 267 6.06 15.50 20.77
C GLY A 267 5.07 15.01 21.83
N GLY A 268 4.30 13.95 21.55
CA GLY A 268 3.21 13.48 22.41
C GLY A 268 1.82 13.89 21.91
N SER A 269 0.77 13.38 22.56
CA SER A 269 -0.63 13.62 22.16
C SER A 269 -1.06 15.07 22.33
N GLY A 270 -0.64 15.73 23.42
CA GLY A 270 -0.88 17.15 23.64
C GLY A 270 -0.25 18.01 22.54
N ASP A 271 1.05 17.83 22.30
CA ASP A 271 1.80 18.57 21.27
C ASP A 271 1.16 18.44 19.89
N LEU A 272 0.72 17.23 19.53
CA LEU A 272 0.01 17.00 18.27
C LEU A 272 -1.26 17.84 18.16
N VAL A 273 -2.11 17.85 19.19
CA VAL A 273 -3.38 18.59 19.17
C VAL A 273 -3.11 20.09 19.06
N THR A 274 -2.20 20.62 19.88
CA THR A 274 -1.85 22.04 19.85
C THR A 274 -1.23 22.45 18.50
N ALA A 275 -0.33 21.64 17.94
CA ALA A 275 0.29 21.92 16.65
C ALA A 275 -0.74 21.91 15.50
N LEU A 276 -1.64 20.93 15.48
CA LEU A 276 -2.73 20.87 14.50
C LEU A 276 -3.71 22.03 14.65
N GLN A 277 -3.98 22.47 15.89
CA GLN A 277 -4.80 23.65 16.16
C GLN A 277 -4.14 24.92 15.62
N ILE A 278 -2.81 25.10 15.80
CA ILE A 278 -2.08 26.24 15.23
C ILE A 278 -2.20 26.25 13.70
N ILE A 279 -2.02 25.10 13.06
CA ILE A 279 -2.18 24.98 11.59
C ILE A 279 -3.60 25.37 11.17
N TYR A 280 -4.62 24.92 11.91
CA TYR A 280 -6.01 25.25 11.67
C TYR A 280 -6.33 26.75 11.86
N GLU A 281 -5.76 27.38 12.89
CA GLU A 281 -5.89 28.82 13.16
C GLU A 281 -5.21 29.65 12.03
N ASP A 282 -3.98 29.30 11.66
CA ASP A 282 -3.23 29.97 10.58
C ASP A 282 -3.95 29.81 9.22
N ASP A 283 -4.57 28.65 8.98
CA ASP A 283 -5.38 28.36 7.80
C ASP A 283 -6.67 29.19 7.78
N GLY A 284 -7.33 29.38 8.92
CA GLY A 284 -8.49 30.29 9.07
C GLY A 284 -8.15 31.76 8.82
N GLN A 285 -6.95 32.22 9.21
CA GLN A 285 -6.48 33.57 8.89
C GLN A 285 -6.27 33.77 7.38
N THR A 286 -5.90 32.71 6.66
CA THR A 286 -5.56 32.78 5.24
C THR A 286 -6.78 32.62 4.33
N HIS A 287 -7.72 31.76 4.71
CA HIS A 287 -8.83 31.31 3.86
C HIS A 287 -10.23 31.62 4.41
N GLY A 288 -10.30 32.35 5.53
CA GLY A 288 -11.56 32.73 6.18
C GLY A 288 -11.86 31.90 7.43
N ASP A 289 -12.52 32.54 8.39
CA ASP A 289 -12.85 31.97 9.69
C ASP A 289 -13.92 30.86 9.56
N PRO A 290 -13.61 29.60 9.91
CA PRO A 290 -14.56 28.50 9.86
C PRO A 290 -15.79 28.68 10.76
N ALA A 291 -15.73 29.54 11.78
CA ALA A 291 -16.89 29.86 12.62
C ALA A 291 -17.98 30.66 11.88
N GLN A 292 -17.62 31.33 10.78
CA GLN A 292 -18.57 32.03 9.90
C GLN A 292 -19.27 31.08 8.91
N SER A 293 -18.81 29.82 8.83
CA SER A 293 -19.43 28.83 7.95
C SER A 293 -20.78 28.35 8.51
N LYS A 294 -21.71 28.02 7.62
CA LYS A 294 -22.99 27.36 7.99
C LYS A 294 -22.85 25.89 8.39
N HIS A 295 -21.63 25.34 8.34
CA HIS A 295 -21.38 23.90 8.47
C HIS A 295 -21.04 23.54 9.92
N LYS A 296 -21.98 22.86 10.59
CA LYS A 296 -21.78 22.36 11.96
C LYS A 296 -20.67 21.31 12.02
N THR A 297 -19.92 21.32 13.12
CA THR A 297 -18.98 20.26 13.45
C THR A 297 -19.75 19.04 13.94
N GLY A 298 -19.44 17.84 13.43
CA GLY A 298 -20.06 16.61 13.90
C GLY A 298 -19.27 15.91 15.01
N ASP A 299 -19.95 15.05 15.78
CA ASP A 299 -19.44 14.36 16.97
C ASP A 299 -18.48 13.19 16.67
N GLY A 300 -18.19 12.94 15.38
CA GLY A 300 -17.32 11.86 14.94
C GLY A 300 -17.99 10.49 14.88
N VAL A 301 -17.17 9.44 15.03
CA VAL A 301 -17.63 8.06 14.98
C VAL A 301 -18.00 7.63 16.40
N GLY A 302 -19.30 7.57 16.68
CA GLY A 302 -19.87 7.22 17.99
C GLY A 302 -20.73 5.97 17.95
N GLN A 303 -21.46 5.69 19.05
CA GLN A 303 -22.35 4.52 19.14
C GLN A 303 -23.47 4.51 18.08
N GLY A 304 -23.95 5.70 17.66
CA GLY A 304 -24.95 5.86 16.61
C GLY A 304 -24.40 5.72 15.17
N SER A 305 -23.09 5.59 14.99
CA SER A 305 -22.50 5.41 13.67
C SER A 305 -22.71 3.98 13.15
N PRO A 306 -22.84 3.79 11.82
CA PRO A 306 -22.95 2.45 11.23
C PRO A 306 -21.83 1.52 11.69
N SER A 307 -22.15 0.24 11.91
CA SER A 307 -21.19 -0.77 12.37
C SER A 307 -19.94 -0.84 11.49
N TRP A 308 -20.10 -0.75 10.17
CA TRP A 308 -18.97 -0.78 9.24
C TRP A 308 -17.99 0.38 9.44
N LEU A 309 -18.48 1.58 9.74
CA LEU A 309 -17.66 2.76 9.99
C LEU A 309 -16.96 2.67 11.35
N ARG A 310 -17.63 2.11 12.36
CA ARG A 310 -17.03 1.82 13.67
C ARG A 310 -15.91 0.77 13.55
N ASN A 311 -16.15 -0.30 12.80
CA ASN A 311 -15.15 -1.34 12.51
C ASN A 311 -13.92 -0.72 11.85
N LEU A 312 -14.11 0.10 10.81
CA LEU A 312 -13.02 0.82 10.15
C LEU A 312 -12.29 1.76 11.12
N SER A 313 -13.02 2.58 11.87
CA SER A 313 -12.44 3.55 12.81
C SER A 313 -11.62 2.90 13.92
N SER A 314 -11.99 1.69 14.36
CA SER A 314 -11.22 0.92 15.34
C SER A 314 -9.89 0.39 14.81
N LEU A 315 -9.79 0.15 13.49
CA LEU A 315 -8.61 -0.45 12.86
C LEU A 315 -7.59 0.59 12.39
N VAL A 316 -8.07 1.75 11.96
CA VAL A 316 -7.26 2.84 11.40
C VAL A 316 -6.07 3.31 12.27
N PRO A 317 -6.18 3.39 13.61
CA PRO A 317 -5.05 3.75 14.47
C PRO A 317 -3.87 2.77 14.40
N HIS A 318 -4.12 1.52 13.98
CA HIS A 318 -3.13 0.44 13.94
C HIS A 318 -2.41 0.30 12.59
N ILE A 319 -2.71 1.18 11.61
CA ILE A 319 -2.03 1.19 10.33
C ILE A 319 -0.53 1.42 10.56
N GLN A 320 0.29 0.51 10.05
CA GLN A 320 1.74 0.61 10.17
C GLN A 320 2.30 1.50 9.07
N ARG A 321 3.34 2.27 9.41
CA ARG A 321 4.11 3.02 8.41
C ARG A 321 4.75 2.02 7.47
N PHE A 322 4.69 2.28 6.16
CA PHE A 322 5.48 1.53 5.22
C PHE A 322 6.96 1.79 5.53
N SER A 323 7.60 0.81 6.16
CA SER A 323 9.05 0.73 6.23
C SER A 323 9.50 0.55 4.80
N ARG A 324 9.90 1.64 4.15
CA ARG A 324 10.69 1.56 2.93
C ARG A 324 11.97 0.87 3.37
N ARG A 325 11.98 -0.48 3.32
CA ARG A 325 13.21 -1.27 3.41
C ARG A 325 14.14 -0.51 2.49
N GLN A 326 15.21 0.07 3.06
CA GLN A 326 16.21 0.74 2.24
C GLN A 326 16.66 -0.35 1.29
N GLY A 327 16.12 -0.32 0.08
CA GLY A 327 16.42 -1.32 -0.91
C GLY A 327 17.91 -1.21 -1.06
N THR A 328 18.63 -2.23 -0.58
CA THR A 328 20.02 -2.45 -0.93
C THR A 328 20.04 -2.24 -2.42
N LYS A 329 20.65 -1.13 -2.87
CA LYS A 329 20.71 -0.78 -4.28
C LYS A 329 21.24 -2.03 -4.97
N ARG A 330 20.36 -2.82 -5.59
CA ARG A 330 20.78 -3.94 -6.42
C ARG A 330 21.55 -3.24 -7.52
N LYS A 331 22.88 -3.25 -7.41
CA LYS A 331 23.79 -2.88 -8.48
C LYS A 331 23.27 -3.67 -9.67
N ARG A 332 22.67 -2.97 -10.64
CA ARG A 332 22.41 -3.58 -11.93
C ARG A 332 23.77 -4.10 -12.40
N PRO A 333 23.91 -5.39 -12.73
CA PRO A 333 25.11 -5.84 -13.39
C PRO A 333 25.27 -4.98 -14.63
N VAL A 334 26.40 -4.29 -14.69
CA VAL A 334 26.83 -3.51 -15.86
C VAL A 334 27.39 -4.56 -16.79
N ASP A 335 26.57 -5.11 -17.67
CA ASP A 335 27.05 -5.94 -18.77
C ASP A 335 26.12 -5.76 -19.98
N PHE A 336 26.68 -5.10 -20.99
CA PHE A 336 26.79 -5.50 -22.40
C PHE A 336 26.52 -4.31 -23.33
N ASP A 337 27.62 -3.75 -23.85
CA ASP A 337 27.61 -2.77 -24.94
C ASP A 337 26.89 -3.36 -26.15
N MET A 338 25.65 -2.92 -26.39
CA MET A 338 24.96 -3.11 -27.65
C MET A 338 25.38 -1.97 -28.59
N PRO A 339 25.92 -2.26 -29.79
CA PRO A 339 26.25 -1.22 -30.76
C PRO A 339 24.98 -0.49 -31.21
N ALA A 340 25.12 0.84 -31.33
CA ALA A 340 24.11 1.74 -31.83
C ALA A 340 23.70 1.36 -33.26
N ASN A 341 22.42 1.06 -33.43
CA ASN A 341 21.77 1.07 -34.73
C ASN A 341 21.15 2.46 -34.89
N ASP A 342 21.90 3.35 -35.52
CA ASP A 342 21.38 4.57 -36.14
C ASP A 342 20.78 4.16 -37.50
N ASP A 343 19.45 4.13 -37.60
CA ASP A 343 18.77 4.28 -38.90
C ASP A 343 17.32 4.77 -38.71
N ASP A 344 17.19 6.08 -38.81
CA ASP A 344 16.21 6.86 -39.56
C ASP A 344 14.69 6.56 -39.52
N SER A 345 14.00 7.59 -39.00
CA SER A 345 12.81 8.28 -39.53
C SER A 345 11.58 7.46 -39.99
N GLU A 346 10.42 7.77 -39.42
CA GLU A 346 9.29 8.33 -40.19
C GLU A 346 8.13 8.86 -39.32
N THR A 347 7.80 10.12 -39.60
CA THR A 347 6.45 10.71 -39.73
C THR A 347 5.51 10.80 -38.52
N ARG A 348 5.59 11.96 -37.86
CA ARG A 348 4.59 12.53 -36.96
C ARG A 348 3.39 13.04 -37.76
N ALA A 349 2.26 12.32 -37.71
CA ALA A 349 0.98 12.83 -38.20
C ALA A 349 0.45 13.90 -37.24
N GLN A 350 0.20 15.10 -37.76
CA GLN A 350 -0.61 16.12 -37.10
C GLN A 350 -2.10 15.73 -37.21
N PRO A 351 -2.90 15.89 -36.14
CA PRO A 351 -4.35 15.96 -36.30
C PRO A 351 -4.75 17.39 -36.70
N ASP A 352 -5.44 17.48 -37.83
CA ASP A 352 -6.09 18.70 -38.31
C ASP A 352 -7.23 19.11 -37.38
N ASP A 353 -7.23 20.40 -37.09
CA ASP A 353 -8.18 21.17 -36.30
C ASP A 353 -9.16 21.81 -37.29
N ASP A 354 -10.26 21.11 -37.60
CA ASP A 354 -11.38 21.70 -38.35
C ASP A 354 -12.56 21.90 -37.40
N THR A 355 -12.71 23.17 -37.07
CA THR A 355 -13.82 23.78 -36.35
C THR A 355 -14.96 24.01 -37.35
N ASP A 356 -16.06 23.27 -37.23
CA ASP A 356 -17.33 23.64 -37.88
C ASP A 356 -18.41 23.80 -36.81
N ASP A 357 -18.69 25.06 -36.49
CA ASP A 357 -19.85 25.54 -35.74
C ASP A 357 -21.10 25.48 -36.64
N PRO A 358 -22.17 24.76 -36.25
CA PRO A 358 -23.49 24.99 -36.85
C PRO A 358 -24.26 26.07 -36.08
N GLU A 359 -24.66 27.11 -36.81
CA GLU A 359 -25.61 28.15 -36.44
C GLU A 359 -26.87 27.63 -35.70
N PRO A 360 -27.35 28.31 -34.66
CA PRO A 360 -28.71 28.10 -34.17
C PRO A 360 -29.72 28.83 -35.08
N ALA A 361 -30.49 28.04 -35.82
CA ALA A 361 -31.67 28.50 -36.53
C ALA A 361 -32.68 29.15 -35.56
N GLY A 362 -33.02 30.40 -35.83
CA GLY A 362 -34.10 31.12 -35.17
C GLY A 362 -35.45 30.48 -35.46
N GLY A 363 -36.12 30.02 -34.39
CA GLY A 363 -37.53 29.62 -34.41
C GLY A 363 -38.39 30.69 -33.75
N SER A 364 -39.00 31.54 -34.57
CA SER A 364 -40.12 32.42 -34.21
C SER A 364 -41.43 31.73 -34.61
N ALA A 365 -42.33 31.49 -33.65
CA ALA A 365 -43.78 31.28 -33.84
C ALA A 365 -44.43 31.15 -32.44
N THR A 366 -45.12 32.19 -31.95
CA THR A 366 -46.60 32.31 -31.91
C THR A 366 -47.31 31.20 -31.11
N ASP A 367 -47.70 31.51 -29.87
CA ASP A 367 -49.11 31.67 -29.45
C ASP A 367 -49.19 32.38 -28.09
#